data_AF-A0A535HAE4-F1
#
_entry.id   AF-A0A535HAE4-F1
#
_cell.length_a   1.000
_cell.length_b   1.000
_cell.length_c   1.000
_cell.angle_alpha   90.00
_cell.angle_beta   90.00
_cell.angle_gamma   90.00
#
_symmetry.space_group_name_H-M   'P 1'
#
loop_
_entity.id
_entity.type
_entity.pdbx_description
1 polymer ?
#
loop_
_entity_poly.entity_id
_entity_poly.type
_entity_poly.pdbx_seq_one_letter_code
_entity_poly.pdbx_strand_id
1 'polypeptide(L)'
;MSIALIAVLAMVMLGSVASAGDGPPYRRTTPRGSFGADGPELLVGVPGGRAWGIESALIPVPEERTGFRATLEVSDPLVREAFVRIAWYDRATGRPRQFALTDARFVRAGETATVEVALDPPPGAVAYRLRVLARLRAPEAFSAPDAVRAIFSSIFPWRTGVPPVRLLP
;
A
#
# COMPACT_ATOMS: atom_id res chain seq x y z
N MET A 1 45.89 -26.25 25.20
CA MET A 1 45.38 -26.97 24.01
C MET A 1 44.31 -27.95 24.50
N SER A 2 43.11 -27.51 24.88
CA SER A 2 42.03 -26.91 24.07
C SER A 2 41.29 -27.96 23.22
N ILE A 3 40.37 -28.71 23.83
CA ILE A 3 39.26 -29.39 23.12
C ILE A 3 37.93 -28.81 23.68
N ALA A 4 37.91 -27.49 23.83
CA ALA A 4 36.68 -26.70 23.95
C ALA A 4 36.00 -26.51 22.57
N LEU A 5 36.37 -27.34 21.58
CA LEU A 5 36.12 -27.09 20.16
C LEU A 5 34.86 -27.78 19.60
N ILE A 6 34.20 -28.67 20.38
CA ILE A 6 33.11 -29.50 19.84
C ILE A 6 31.71 -28.99 20.25
N ALA A 7 31.59 -28.14 21.27
CA ALA A 7 30.29 -27.68 21.75
C ALA A 7 29.74 -26.42 21.04
N VAL A 8 30.53 -25.77 20.16
CA VAL A 8 30.14 -24.50 19.53
C VAL A 8 29.37 -24.69 18.21
N LEU A 9 29.40 -25.88 17.59
CA LEU A 9 28.97 -26.03 16.20
C LEU A 9 27.54 -26.53 15.96
N ALA A 10 26.77 -26.89 16.99
CA ALA A 10 25.43 -27.48 16.80
C ALA A 10 24.28 -26.69 17.46
N MET A 11 24.54 -25.46 17.89
CA MET A 11 23.52 -24.54 18.42
C MET A 11 23.11 -23.47 17.40
N VAL A 12 23.22 -23.78 16.10
CA VAL A 12 22.71 -22.97 14.97
C VAL A 12 21.47 -23.66 14.36
N MET A 13 20.54 -24.07 15.22
CA MET A 13 19.21 -24.58 14.82
C MET A 13 18.07 -23.79 15.48
N LEU A 14 18.37 -22.58 15.95
CA LEU A 14 17.40 -21.59 16.42
C LEU A 14 17.48 -20.38 15.50
N GLY A 15 16.89 -20.57 14.34
CA GLY A 15 16.71 -19.54 13.34
C GLY A 15 15.63 -19.99 12.39
N SER A 16 14.46 -20.35 12.95
CA SER A 16 13.23 -20.29 12.19
C SER A 16 13.24 -18.94 11.50
N VAL A 17 13.51 -18.94 10.20
CA VAL A 17 13.44 -17.76 9.37
C VAL A 17 11.95 -17.46 9.30
N ALA A 18 11.45 -16.76 10.31
CA ALA A 18 10.18 -16.10 10.23
C ALA A 18 10.35 -15.09 9.09
N SER A 19 9.85 -15.45 7.91
CA SER A 19 9.76 -14.56 6.76
C SER A 19 8.87 -13.39 7.18
N ALA A 20 9.52 -12.34 7.67
CA ALA A 20 8.86 -11.13 8.14
C ALA A 20 8.62 -10.21 6.94
N GLY A 21 7.38 -10.22 6.44
CA GLY A 21 6.73 -9.06 5.83
C GLY A 21 7.13 -8.69 4.40
N ASP A 22 6.64 -9.45 3.42
CA ASP A 22 6.65 -9.11 1.98
C ASP A 22 5.68 -7.94 1.64
N GLY A 23 5.89 -6.77 2.23
CA GLY A 23 5.12 -5.55 1.97
C GLY A 23 6.02 -4.38 1.57
N PRO A 24 5.57 -3.43 0.71
CA PRO A 24 6.41 -2.31 0.30
C PRO A 24 6.72 -1.37 1.48
N PRO A 25 7.95 -0.82 1.59
CA PRO A 25 8.27 0.18 2.60
C PRO A 25 7.59 1.51 2.22
N TYR A 26 6.53 1.88 2.93
CA TYR A 26 5.77 3.08 2.62
C TYR A 26 6.48 4.38 3.06
N ARG A 27 6.11 5.49 2.42
CA ARG A 27 6.52 6.87 2.67
C ARG A 27 5.29 7.75 2.85
N ARG A 28 5.41 8.67 3.79
CA ARG A 28 4.36 9.62 4.15
C ARG A 28 4.20 10.69 3.05
N THR A 29 2.97 10.92 2.56
CA THR A 29 2.68 12.02 1.61
C THR A 29 1.86 13.17 2.20
N THR A 30 1.53 13.09 3.50
CA THR A 30 0.74 14.10 4.25
C THR A 30 1.32 14.30 5.65
N PRO A 31 1.25 15.50 6.25
CA PRO A 31 1.68 15.72 7.64
C PRO A 31 0.79 15.03 8.70
N ARG A 32 -0.24 14.27 8.31
CA ARG A 32 -1.12 13.49 9.21
C ARG A 32 -1.24 11.98 8.86
N GLY A 33 -0.45 11.45 7.93
CA GLY A 33 -0.33 9.99 7.78
C GLY A 33 0.55 9.40 8.87
N SER A 34 0.26 8.27 9.47
CA SER A 34 1.16 7.57 10.39
C SER A 34 1.18 6.09 10.07
N PHE A 35 2.24 5.43 10.51
CA PHE A 35 2.29 3.97 10.54
C PHE A 35 1.65 3.53 11.86
N GLY A 36 0.87 2.45 11.84
CA GLY A 36 0.35 1.84 13.07
C GLY A 36 1.50 1.44 13.99
N ALA A 37 1.30 1.54 15.30
CA ALA A 37 2.34 1.31 16.29
C ALA A 37 2.81 -0.16 16.35
N ASP A 38 1.97 -1.10 15.91
CA ASP A 38 2.12 -2.54 16.18
C ASP A 38 2.26 -3.42 14.91
N GLY A 39 2.43 -2.86 13.70
CA GLY A 39 2.52 -3.70 12.49
C GLY A 39 2.45 -3.00 11.13
N PRO A 40 2.14 -3.74 10.03
CA PRO A 40 2.14 -3.26 8.63
C PRO A 40 0.97 -2.32 8.28
N GLU A 41 0.34 -1.76 9.31
CA GLU A 41 -0.87 -0.99 9.20
C GLU A 41 -0.57 0.46 8.85
N LEU A 42 -1.34 1.00 7.90
CA LEU A 42 -1.24 2.39 7.50
C LEU A 42 -2.43 3.17 8.06
N LEU A 43 -2.12 4.23 8.81
CA LEU A 43 -3.09 5.16 9.36
C LEU A 43 -3.05 6.46 8.56
N VAL A 44 -4.19 6.93 8.09
CA VAL A 44 -4.27 8.12 7.24
C VAL A 44 -5.21 9.15 7.85
N GLY A 45 -4.63 10.26 8.32
CA GLY A 45 -5.34 11.51 8.53
C GLY A 45 -5.28 12.40 7.28
N VAL A 46 -6.43 12.99 6.95
CA VAL A 46 -6.60 13.88 5.79
C VAL A 46 -6.62 15.33 6.28
N PRO A 47 -5.56 16.12 6.02
CA PRO A 47 -5.66 17.56 6.13
C PRO A 47 -6.63 18.06 5.04
N GLY A 48 -7.33 19.17 5.28
CA GLY A 48 -8.24 19.74 4.29
C GLY A 48 -7.68 19.86 2.86
N GLY A 49 -8.57 19.98 1.89
CA GLY A 49 -8.27 20.15 0.47
C GLY A 49 -8.39 18.85 -0.34
N ARG A 50 -7.32 18.49 -1.05
CA ARG A 50 -7.32 17.35 -2.00
C ARG A 50 -7.23 15.99 -1.30
N ALA A 51 -7.27 14.90 -2.07
CA ALA A 51 -7.01 13.56 -1.51
C ALA A 51 -5.57 13.46 -0.97
N TRP A 52 -5.43 12.95 0.25
CA TRP A 52 -4.16 12.83 0.97
C TRP A 52 -3.97 11.40 1.48
N GLY A 53 -2.72 10.95 1.63
CA GLY A 53 -2.44 9.57 1.99
C GLY A 53 -1.01 9.14 2.30
N ILE A 54 -0.80 7.84 2.27
CA ILE A 54 0.54 7.22 2.34
C ILE A 54 0.83 6.59 0.97
N GLU A 55 2.07 6.69 0.50
CA GLU A 55 2.50 6.07 -0.76
C GLU A 55 3.62 5.07 -0.54
N SER A 56 3.69 3.99 -1.31
CA SER A 56 4.83 3.09 -1.29
C SER A 56 6.09 3.72 -1.90
N ALA A 57 7.25 3.11 -1.66
CA ALA A 57 8.36 3.21 -2.59
C ALA A 57 7.94 2.81 -4.03
N LEU A 58 8.78 3.12 -5.01
CA LEU A 58 8.56 2.67 -6.39
C LEU A 58 8.84 1.15 -6.46
N ILE A 59 7.87 0.39 -6.96
CA ILE A 59 7.89 -1.09 -6.99
C ILE A 59 7.94 -1.54 -8.47
N PRO A 60 8.82 -2.47 -8.86
CA PRO A 60 8.79 -3.05 -10.21
C PRO A 60 7.46 -3.74 -10.51
N VAL A 61 7.01 -3.64 -11.76
CA VAL A 61 5.84 -4.42 -12.22
C VAL A 61 6.21 -5.92 -12.17
N PRO A 62 5.37 -6.77 -11.56
CA PRO A 62 5.62 -8.21 -11.53
C PRO A 62 5.52 -8.82 -12.94
N GLU A 63 6.36 -9.81 -13.22
CA GLU A 63 6.38 -10.52 -14.51
C GLU A 63 5.07 -11.28 -14.75
N GLU A 64 4.49 -11.82 -13.67
CA GLU A 64 3.22 -12.51 -13.69
C GLU A 64 2.05 -11.60 -13.32
N ARG A 65 0.86 -11.91 -13.85
CA ARG A 65 -0.38 -11.25 -13.46
C ARG A 65 -0.70 -11.58 -12.00
N THR A 66 -0.70 -10.54 -11.18
CA THR A 66 -0.89 -10.66 -9.74
C THR A 66 -1.88 -9.63 -9.23
N GLY A 67 -2.31 -9.82 -7.98
CA GLY A 67 -3.19 -8.90 -7.27
C GLY A 67 -2.91 -8.99 -5.77
N PHE A 68 -3.52 -8.09 -5.02
CA PHE A 68 -3.45 -8.10 -3.56
C PHE A 68 -4.80 -7.69 -2.97
N ARG A 69 -5.02 -8.00 -1.70
CA ARG A 69 -6.18 -7.52 -0.95
C ARG A 69 -5.76 -6.34 -0.09
N ALA A 70 -6.61 -5.34 -0.03
CA ALA A 70 -6.50 -4.25 0.92
C ALA A 70 -7.77 -4.19 1.76
N THR A 71 -7.63 -4.33 3.07
CA THR A 71 -8.71 -4.06 4.02
C THR A 71 -8.62 -2.62 4.45
N LEU A 72 -9.68 -1.85 4.19
CA LEU A 72 -9.83 -0.46 4.60
C LEU A 72 -10.94 -0.36 5.64
N GLU A 73 -10.66 0.33 6.73
CA GLU A 73 -11.65 0.78 7.70
C GLU A 73 -11.67 2.31 7.68
N VAL A 74 -12.87 2.89 7.60
CA VAL A 74 -13.08 4.35 7.58
C VAL A 74 -13.94 4.76 8.77
N SER A 75 -13.30 5.12 9.87
CA SER A 75 -13.97 5.32 11.15
C SER A 75 -14.45 6.78 11.35
N ASP A 76 -13.86 7.74 10.64
CA ASP A 76 -14.20 9.17 10.79
C ASP A 76 -15.36 9.60 9.86
N PRO A 77 -16.48 10.14 10.39
CA PRO A 77 -17.62 10.59 9.59
C PRO A 77 -17.32 11.76 8.63
N LEU A 78 -16.25 12.53 8.89
CA LEU A 78 -15.79 13.62 8.01
C LEU A 78 -15.16 13.10 6.72
N VAL A 79 -14.73 11.84 6.68
CA VAL A 79 -14.27 11.18 5.46
C VAL A 79 -15.49 10.85 4.60
N ARG A 80 -15.42 11.21 3.31
CA ARG A 80 -16.41 10.81 2.32
C ARG A 80 -16.13 9.39 1.83
N GLU A 81 -14.88 9.17 1.44
CA GLU A 81 -14.41 7.91 0.87
C GLU A 81 -12.91 7.73 1.04
N ALA A 82 -12.48 6.48 1.18
CA ALA A 82 -11.11 6.01 1.16
C ALA A 82 -10.92 4.97 0.06
N PHE A 83 -9.73 4.91 -0.52
CA PHE A 83 -9.43 3.99 -1.61
C PHE A 83 -7.94 3.76 -1.81
N VAL A 84 -7.61 2.64 -2.44
CA VAL A 84 -6.26 2.35 -2.93
C VAL A 84 -6.13 2.83 -4.37
N ARG A 85 -5.02 3.51 -4.67
CA ARG A 85 -4.64 3.94 -6.02
C ARG A 85 -3.30 3.33 -6.39
N ILE A 86 -3.21 2.81 -7.60
CA ILE A 86 -1.96 2.46 -8.26
C ILE A 86 -1.58 3.61 -9.19
N ALA A 87 -0.38 4.15 -9.04
CA ALA A 87 0.22 5.10 -9.96
C ALA A 87 1.30 4.40 -10.79
N TRP A 88 1.14 4.38 -12.11
CA TRP A 88 2.02 3.66 -13.04
C TRP A 88 3.09 4.58 -13.62
N TYR A 89 4.31 4.06 -13.75
CA TYR A 89 5.51 4.78 -14.19
C TYR A 89 6.21 4.06 -15.35
N ASP A 90 6.80 4.84 -16.24
CA ASP A 90 7.51 4.37 -17.44
C ASP A 90 8.88 3.75 -17.13
N ARG A 91 9.42 3.97 -15.92
CA ARG A 91 10.75 3.55 -15.48
C ARG A 91 10.76 3.21 -14.00
N ALA A 92 11.67 2.32 -13.60
CA ALA A 92 11.93 1.95 -12.20
C ALA A 92 13.03 2.79 -11.53
N THR A 93 13.85 3.53 -12.29
CA THR A 93 14.99 4.30 -11.78
C THR A 93 15.16 5.64 -12.50
N GLY A 94 16.02 6.50 -11.97
CA GLY A 94 16.31 7.82 -12.55
C GLY A 94 15.18 8.82 -12.32
N ARG A 95 14.62 9.35 -13.42
CA ARG A 95 13.48 10.31 -13.40
C ARG A 95 12.21 9.63 -13.93
N PRO A 96 11.54 8.81 -13.11
CA PRO A 96 10.36 8.06 -13.56
C PRO A 96 9.18 9.01 -13.80
N ARG A 97 8.51 8.88 -14.95
CA ARG A 97 7.31 9.66 -15.28
C ARG A 97 6.07 8.85 -14.95
N GLN A 98 5.22 9.40 -14.07
CA GLN A 98 3.87 8.87 -13.86
C GLN A 98 3.03 9.14 -15.12
N PHE A 99 2.41 8.12 -15.71
CA PHE A 99 1.65 8.28 -16.95
C PHE A 99 0.25 7.66 -16.91
N ALA A 100 -0.08 6.87 -15.89
CA ALA A 100 -1.41 6.31 -15.73
C ALA A 100 -1.76 6.06 -14.25
N LEU A 101 -3.05 5.89 -13.97
CA LEU A 101 -3.59 5.57 -12.65
C LEU A 101 -4.64 4.46 -12.74
N THR A 102 -4.71 3.63 -11.70
CA THR A 102 -5.80 2.68 -11.48
C THR A 102 -6.33 2.88 -10.07
N ASP A 103 -7.64 3.07 -9.91
CA ASP A 103 -8.27 3.20 -8.60
C ASP A 103 -9.04 1.92 -8.26
N ALA A 104 -8.85 1.44 -7.03
CA ALA A 104 -9.72 0.42 -6.46
C ALA A 104 -11.10 0.99 -6.13
N ARG A 105 -12.05 0.11 -5.84
CA ARG A 105 -13.36 0.50 -5.32
C ARG A 105 -13.21 1.34 -4.05
N PHE A 106 -14.07 2.35 -3.92
CA PHE A 106 -14.14 3.23 -2.75
C PHE A 106 -14.84 2.57 -1.57
N VAL A 107 -14.36 2.87 -0.36
CA VAL A 107 -14.93 2.49 0.94
C VAL A 107 -15.39 3.77 1.64
N ARG A 108 -16.63 3.80 2.12
CA ARG A 108 -17.24 5.03 2.68
C ARG A 108 -17.07 5.10 4.19
N ALA A 109 -17.31 6.28 4.78
CA ALA A 109 -17.33 6.42 6.23
C ALA A 109 -18.34 5.48 6.90
N GLY A 110 -17.90 4.88 8.01
CA GLY A 110 -18.61 3.85 8.75
C GLY A 110 -18.46 2.44 8.15
N GLU A 111 -17.74 2.28 7.04
CA GLU A 111 -17.53 0.98 6.42
C GLU A 111 -16.15 0.40 6.74
N THR A 112 -16.12 -0.93 6.92
CA THR A 112 -14.91 -1.75 6.82
C THR A 112 -15.09 -2.70 5.65
N ALA A 113 -14.16 -2.67 4.70
CA ALA A 113 -14.25 -3.50 3.50
C ALA A 113 -12.87 -4.00 3.05
N THR A 114 -12.82 -5.27 2.62
CA THR A 114 -11.69 -5.84 1.90
C THR A 114 -11.93 -5.69 0.40
N VAL A 115 -11.05 -4.97 -0.28
CA VAL A 115 -11.05 -4.82 -1.74
C VAL A 115 -9.93 -5.64 -2.36
N GLU A 116 -10.26 -6.34 -3.44
CA GLU A 116 -9.25 -6.97 -4.30
C GLU A 116 -8.75 -5.95 -5.33
N VAL A 117 -7.44 -5.85 -5.45
CA VAL A 117 -6.76 -4.90 -6.33
C VAL A 117 -5.88 -5.69 -7.30
N ALA A 118 -6.25 -5.63 -8.58
CA ALA A 118 -5.44 -6.20 -9.64
C ALA A 118 -4.22 -5.32 -9.94
N LEU A 119 -3.04 -5.94 -10.00
CA LEU A 119 -1.84 -5.34 -10.57
C LEU A 119 -1.80 -5.64 -12.07
N ASP A 120 -2.74 -5.04 -12.80
CA ASP A 120 -2.85 -5.16 -14.26
C ASP A 120 -2.24 -3.90 -14.93
N PRO A 121 -0.95 -3.93 -15.29
CA PRO A 121 -0.25 -2.76 -15.79
C PRO A 121 -0.77 -2.32 -17.16
N PRO A 122 -0.96 -1.01 -17.42
CA PRO A 122 -1.13 -0.52 -18.77
C PRO A 122 0.14 -0.77 -19.61
N PRO A 123 0.01 -0.86 -20.95
CA PRO A 123 1.18 -0.98 -21.82
C PRO A 123 2.23 0.09 -21.55
N GLY A 124 3.48 -0.34 -21.40
CA GLY A 124 4.62 0.53 -21.10
C GLY A 124 4.84 0.82 -19.61
N ALA A 125 4.04 0.28 -18.69
CA ALA A 125 4.33 0.39 -17.27
C ALA A 125 5.50 -0.52 -16.87
N VAL A 126 6.51 0.06 -16.25
CA VAL A 126 7.71 -0.63 -15.75
C VAL A 126 7.72 -0.69 -14.22
N ALA A 127 7.12 0.31 -13.57
CA ALA A 127 7.01 0.36 -12.12
C ALA A 127 5.70 1.01 -11.67
N TYR A 128 5.37 0.86 -10.40
CA TYR A 128 4.19 1.47 -9.80
C TYR A 128 4.43 1.95 -8.36
N ARG A 129 3.55 2.82 -7.89
CA ARG A 129 3.40 3.14 -6.46
C ARG A 129 1.98 2.83 -6.01
N LEU A 130 1.86 2.21 -4.85
CA LEU A 130 0.58 2.07 -4.15
C LEU A 130 0.34 3.29 -3.30
N ARG A 131 -0.90 3.79 -3.29
CA ARG A 131 -1.32 4.93 -2.50
C ARG A 131 -2.61 4.60 -1.77
N VAL A 132 -2.64 4.73 -0.45
CA VAL A 132 -3.91 4.76 0.31
C VAL A 132 -4.32 6.21 0.41
N LEU A 133 -5.45 6.56 -0.19
CA LEU A 133 -5.95 7.94 -0.26
C LEU A 133 -7.32 8.04 0.39
N ALA A 134 -7.59 9.18 1.02
CA ALA A 134 -8.91 9.50 1.52
C ALA A 134 -9.31 10.93 1.15
N ARG A 135 -10.61 11.15 1.02
CA ARG A 135 -11.22 12.44 0.69
C ARG A 135 -12.24 12.82 1.75
N LEU A 136 -12.23 14.08 2.15
CA LEU A 136 -13.22 14.62 3.08
C LEU A 136 -14.54 14.92 2.38
N ARG A 137 -15.61 15.00 3.17
CA ARG A 137 -16.92 15.50 2.72
C ARG A 137 -16.88 17.01 2.44
N ALA A 138 -16.24 17.75 3.34
CA ALA A 138 -16.02 19.19 3.24
C ALA A 138 -14.52 19.47 3.06
N PRO A 139 -14.10 20.19 2.00
CA PRO A 139 -12.68 20.48 1.75
C PRO A 139 -11.97 21.21 2.89
N GLU A 140 -12.67 22.04 3.64
CA GLU A 140 -12.13 22.84 4.74
C GLU A 140 -12.04 22.09 6.08
N ALA A 141 -12.59 20.87 6.15
CA ALA A 141 -12.56 20.07 7.37
C ALA A 141 -11.18 19.44 7.62
N PHE A 142 -11.02 18.86 8.81
CA PHE A 142 -9.85 18.08 9.20
C PHE A 142 -10.33 16.78 9.83
N SER A 143 -9.83 15.64 9.35
CA SER A 143 -10.12 14.36 9.98
C SER A 143 -9.23 14.11 11.20
N ALA A 144 -9.64 13.13 12.00
CA ALA A 144 -8.79 12.47 12.97
C ALA A 144 -7.52 11.89 12.29
N PRO A 145 -6.40 11.77 13.01
CA PRO A 145 -5.14 11.21 12.48
C PRO A 145 -5.24 9.75 12.01
N ASP A 146 -6.17 8.98 12.56
CA ASP A 146 -6.43 7.56 12.29
C ASP A 146 -7.77 7.35 11.55
N ALA A 147 -8.27 8.38 10.89
CA ALA A 147 -9.56 8.38 10.20
C ALA A 147 -9.74 7.25 9.18
N VAL A 148 -8.63 6.77 8.61
CA VAL A 148 -8.60 5.58 7.77
C VAL A 148 -7.48 4.66 8.23
N ARG A 149 -7.81 3.38 8.36
CA ARG A 149 -6.89 2.30 8.67
C ARG A 149 -6.83 1.35 7.49
N ALA A 150 -5.63 1.01 7.05
CA ALA A 150 -5.41 0.15 5.88
C ALA A 150 -4.41 -0.96 6.16
N ILE A 151 -4.78 -2.18 5.78
CA ILE A 151 -3.96 -3.39 5.92
C ILE A 151 -3.89 -4.08 4.55
N PHE A 152 -2.69 -4.46 4.14
CA PHE A 152 -2.45 -5.15 2.87
C PHE A 152 -2.13 -6.63 3.12
N SER A 153 -2.70 -7.50 2.27
CA SER A 153 -2.28 -8.91 2.21
C SER A 153 -0.98 -9.08 1.46
N SER A 154 -0.43 -10.29 1.50
CA SER A 154 0.53 -10.75 0.51
C SER A 154 -0.07 -10.74 -0.91
N ILE A 155 0.81 -10.65 -1.90
CA ILE A 155 0.47 -10.72 -3.33
C ILE A 155 0.02 -12.16 -3.66
N PHE A 156 -0.98 -12.29 -4.55
CA PHE A 156 -1.47 -13.58 -5.05
C PHE A 156 -1.63 -13.58 -6.58
N PRO A 157 -1.61 -14.77 -7.23
CA PRO A 157 -1.85 -14.88 -8.67
C PRO A 157 -3.26 -14.38 -9.05
N TRP A 158 -3.34 -13.48 -10.03
CA TRP A 158 -4.61 -12.87 -10.44
C TRP A 158 -5.11 -13.46 -11.74
N ARG A 159 -6.38 -13.91 -11.74
CA ARG A 159 -6.96 -14.63 -12.90
C ARG A 159 -8.09 -13.90 -13.62
N THR A 160 -8.60 -12.77 -13.11
CA THR A 160 -9.82 -12.15 -13.68
C THR A 160 -9.96 -10.65 -13.42
N GLY A 161 -10.17 -9.87 -14.48
CA GLY A 161 -10.67 -8.49 -14.41
C GLY A 161 -9.62 -7.44 -14.79
N VAL A 162 -9.95 -6.60 -15.76
CA VAL A 162 -9.21 -5.38 -16.10
C VAL A 162 -9.82 -4.24 -15.28
N PRO A 163 -9.15 -3.71 -14.24
CA PRO A 163 -9.65 -2.52 -13.55
C PRO A 163 -9.60 -1.32 -14.51
N PRO A 164 -10.51 -0.32 -14.37
CA PRO A 164 -10.50 0.84 -15.24
C PRO A 164 -9.21 1.64 -15.05
N VAL A 165 -8.33 1.62 -16.06
CA VAL A 165 -7.09 2.41 -16.08
C VAL A 165 -7.38 3.78 -16.69
N ARG A 166 -6.88 4.83 -16.03
CA ARG A 166 -6.94 6.21 -16.52
C ARG A 166 -5.55 6.69 -16.94
N LEU A 167 -5.37 6.92 -18.24
CA LEU A 167 -4.16 7.56 -18.77
C LEU A 167 -4.10 9.03 -18.34
N LEU A 168 -2.88 9.54 -18.17
CA LEU A 168 -2.61 10.94 -17.87
C LEU A 168 -2.00 11.59 -19.13
N PRO A 169 -2.25 12.89 -19.36
CA PRO A 169 -1.62 13.64 -20.46
C PRO A 169 -0.08 13.66 -20.35
#